data_AF-A0A4U7KQJ4-F1
#
_entry.id   AF-A0A4U7KQJ4-F1
#
_cell.length_a   1.000
_cell.length_b   1.000
_cell.length_c   1.000
_cell.angle_alpha   90.00
_cell.angle_beta   90.00
_cell.angle_gamma   90.00
#
_symmetry.space_group_name_H-M   'P 1'
#
loop_
_entity.id
_entity.type
_entity.pdbx_description
1 polymer ?
#
loop_
_entity_poly.entity_id
_entity_poly.type
_entity_poly.pdbx_seq_one_letter_code
_entity_poly.pdbx_strand_id
1 'polypeptide(L)'
;MSRLTSRAQLSEHQVHPDPTSTDPLLPSSAPLPDQATPLHKPPRWWSSQSGTGASSGYASGFEPNGWAKLRYLYREELAEFFGTFLILIFGAGVECQVNMHYHSSATRDVSAYGSYFQGRLAWAAGVAMAGWASGGVSGGHCNPSVTVALTLFRGFPRRKVVPFVVAQTLGAAVASLLVYANNVTNIERFQTAAAGAIAGSRTVKGAGSTAGFFFTLPAPELSFTSAFFSEFLATAILLFVVFALADTANLKPPHGTQPFAMFIVLLGIGASLGYNTGYAINGARDTGPRIALWLVGYGNEVWTHDGGYWFWNPWLSSILGGVVGAATYDAFLYSGRDSPFNRPKRVRAAVSGGGYGLLGTHEAEED
;
A
#
# COMPACT_ATOMS: atom_id res chain seq x y z
N MET A 1 54.25 23.38 0.57
CA MET A 1 53.03 22.93 1.27
C MET A 1 51.86 23.66 0.59
N SER A 2 51.20 23.12 -0.45
CA SER A 2 50.19 22.02 -0.44
C SER A 2 49.09 22.33 0.58
N ARG A 3 47.78 22.42 0.31
CA ARG A 3 46.84 21.99 -0.74
C ARG A 3 45.67 23.02 -0.70
N LEU A 4 44.94 23.32 -1.76
CA LEU A 4 43.66 22.66 -2.07
C LEU A 4 43.18 23.16 -3.45
N THR A 5 43.50 22.40 -4.49
CA THR A 5 42.87 22.44 -5.81
C THR A 5 41.74 21.40 -5.87
N SER A 6 40.79 21.63 -6.77
CA SER A 6 39.79 20.66 -7.28
C SER A 6 38.58 20.36 -6.39
N ARG A 7 37.55 21.22 -6.46
CA ARG A 7 36.16 20.77 -6.36
C ARG A 7 35.79 20.17 -7.72
N ALA A 8 35.80 18.84 -7.81
CA ALA A 8 35.24 18.13 -8.95
C ALA A 8 33.75 18.46 -9.06
N GLN A 9 33.34 18.90 -10.24
CA GLN A 9 31.96 19.09 -10.65
C GLN A 9 31.17 17.80 -10.37
N LEU A 10 30.22 17.87 -9.43
CA LEU A 10 29.13 16.91 -9.38
C LEU A 10 28.22 17.25 -10.56
N SER A 11 28.15 16.35 -11.55
CA SER A 11 27.34 16.55 -12.74
C SER A 11 25.87 16.74 -12.34
N GLU A 12 25.29 17.88 -12.71
CA GLU A 12 23.89 18.30 -12.51
C GLU A 12 22.84 17.41 -13.19
N HIS A 13 23.18 16.22 -13.67
CA HIS A 13 22.37 15.50 -14.66
C HIS A 13 21.41 14.42 -14.13
N GLN A 14 20.99 14.43 -12.85
CA GLN A 14 20.07 13.39 -12.33
C GLN A 14 19.00 13.78 -11.30
N VAL A 15 18.67 15.05 -11.08
CA VAL A 15 17.66 15.39 -10.03
C VAL A 15 16.53 16.34 -10.45
N HIS A 16 16.60 16.99 -11.62
CA HIS A 16 15.49 17.79 -12.12
C HIS A 16 15.22 17.48 -13.59
N PRO A 17 13.96 17.27 -14.01
CA PRO A 17 13.62 17.34 -15.42
C PRO A 17 13.93 18.76 -15.90
N ASP A 18 14.56 18.86 -17.07
CA ASP A 18 14.68 20.13 -17.79
C ASP A 18 13.27 20.71 -18.00
N PRO A 19 12.97 21.92 -17.49
CA PRO A 19 11.65 22.55 -17.61
C PRO A 19 11.28 22.89 -19.07
N THR A 20 12.21 22.76 -20.01
CA THR A 20 12.00 22.97 -21.45
C THR A 20 11.87 21.67 -22.24
N SER A 21 12.02 20.51 -21.60
CA SER A 21 11.88 19.21 -22.27
C SER A 21 10.43 18.92 -22.66
N THR A 22 10.19 18.75 -23.96
CA THR A 22 8.89 18.31 -24.51
C THR A 22 8.79 16.79 -24.63
N ASP A 23 9.88 16.08 -24.29
CA ASP A 23 9.91 14.63 -24.30
C ASP A 23 9.04 14.07 -23.16
N PRO A 24 8.32 12.97 -23.40
CA PRO A 24 7.53 12.35 -22.36
C PRO A 24 8.45 11.98 -21.19
N LEU A 25 8.16 12.50 -19.99
CA LEU A 25 8.59 11.89 -18.73
C LEU A 25 7.79 10.60 -18.50
N LEU A 26 7.87 9.70 -19.47
CA LEU A 26 7.57 8.30 -19.24
C LEU A 26 8.66 7.78 -18.30
N PRO A 27 8.33 7.00 -17.26
CA PRO A 27 9.22 5.88 -16.97
C PRO A 27 9.31 5.13 -18.29
N SER A 28 10.48 5.19 -18.95
CA SER A 28 10.78 4.62 -20.27
C SER A 28 9.79 3.53 -20.62
N SER A 29 8.97 3.73 -21.66
CA SER A 29 8.14 2.72 -22.33
C SER A 29 7.75 1.52 -21.46
N ALA A 30 6.49 1.42 -21.00
CA ALA A 30 5.95 0.25 -20.31
C ALA A 30 6.65 -1.02 -20.83
N PRO A 31 7.48 -1.69 -20.01
CA PRO A 31 8.42 -2.65 -20.55
C PRO A 31 7.66 -3.73 -21.31
N LEU A 32 8.27 -4.23 -22.39
CA LEU A 32 7.76 -5.40 -23.07
C LEU A 32 7.49 -6.51 -22.02
N PRO A 33 6.53 -7.42 -22.26
CA PRO A 33 6.23 -8.56 -21.39
C PRO A 33 7.43 -9.27 -20.73
N ASP A 34 8.56 -9.31 -21.40
CA ASP A 34 9.82 -9.93 -21.02
C ASP A 34 10.84 -8.97 -20.38
N GLN A 35 10.59 -7.67 -20.40
CA GLN A 35 11.49 -6.62 -19.93
C GLN A 35 11.02 -5.89 -18.67
N ALA A 36 9.99 -6.38 -17.96
CA ALA A 36 9.53 -5.79 -16.70
C ALA A 36 10.68 -5.70 -15.70
N THR A 37 11.38 -4.57 -15.69
CA THR A 37 12.50 -4.33 -14.79
C THR A 37 11.96 -4.35 -13.36
N PRO A 38 12.67 -4.99 -12.42
CA PRO A 38 12.37 -4.83 -11.00
C PRO A 38 12.28 -3.32 -10.69
N LEU A 39 11.29 -2.88 -9.89
CA LEU A 39 11.16 -1.45 -9.56
C LEU A 39 12.39 -0.95 -8.77
N HIS A 40 13.20 -1.87 -8.26
CA HIS A 40 14.36 -1.62 -7.43
C HIS A 40 15.67 -2.06 -8.09
N LYS A 41 16.72 -1.26 -7.94
CA LYS A 41 18.07 -1.57 -8.42
C LYS A 41 18.76 -2.60 -7.50
N PRO A 42 19.66 -3.45 -8.01
CA PRO A 42 20.47 -4.32 -7.17
C PRO A 42 21.32 -3.50 -6.18
N PRO A 43 21.67 -4.05 -5.01
CA PRO A 43 22.55 -3.37 -4.07
C PRO A 43 23.85 -2.94 -4.74
N ARG A 44 24.42 -1.80 -4.33
CA ARG A 44 25.65 -1.25 -4.95
C ARG A 44 26.82 -2.24 -4.98
N TRP A 45 26.90 -3.15 -4.01
CA TRP A 45 27.92 -4.19 -3.95
C TRP A 45 27.70 -5.37 -4.91
N TRP A 46 26.54 -5.47 -5.57
CA TRP A 46 26.16 -6.56 -6.47
C TRP A 46 26.58 -6.31 -7.92
N SER A 47 26.46 -5.08 -8.43
CA SER A 47 26.78 -4.78 -9.84
C SER A 47 28.18 -4.21 -9.99
N SER A 48 29.06 -4.87 -10.75
CA SER A 48 30.33 -4.26 -11.18
C SER A 48 30.05 -2.98 -11.97
N GLN A 49 30.62 -1.86 -11.52
CA GLN A 49 30.93 -0.75 -12.42
C GLN A 49 32.25 -1.08 -13.11
N SER A 50 32.21 -1.83 -14.22
CA SER A 50 33.35 -1.87 -15.15
C SER A 50 32.86 -1.55 -16.55
N GLY A 51 33.07 -0.29 -16.92
CA GLY A 51 33.27 0.05 -18.32
C GLY A 51 34.43 -0.81 -18.87
N THR A 52 34.33 -1.10 -20.17
CA THR A 52 35.32 -1.80 -21.00
C THR A 52 35.59 -3.26 -20.65
N GLY A 53 34.86 -4.15 -21.33
CA GLY A 53 35.35 -5.42 -21.85
C GLY A 53 36.21 -6.31 -20.95
N ALA A 54 35.65 -6.85 -19.88
CA ALA A 54 36.09 -8.12 -19.28
C ALA A 54 35.01 -8.64 -18.32
N SER A 55 34.66 -9.93 -18.47
CA SER A 55 33.92 -10.84 -17.57
C SER A 55 32.90 -10.25 -16.58
N SER A 56 31.67 -10.79 -16.59
CA SER A 56 30.62 -10.51 -15.59
C SER A 56 31.08 -10.80 -14.15
N GLY A 57 31.73 -9.85 -13.51
CA GLY A 57 32.15 -9.92 -12.11
C GLY A 57 31.24 -9.09 -11.22
N TYR A 58 31.09 -9.50 -9.96
CA TYR A 58 30.46 -8.70 -8.91
C TYR A 58 31.38 -7.54 -8.48
N ALA A 59 30.82 -6.38 -8.14
CA ALA A 59 31.55 -5.13 -7.87
C ALA A 59 32.65 -5.21 -6.80
N SER A 60 32.55 -6.20 -5.90
CA SER A 60 33.43 -6.35 -4.74
C SER A 60 34.18 -7.69 -4.70
N GLY A 61 34.10 -8.51 -5.77
CA GLY A 61 34.63 -9.87 -5.76
C GLY A 61 33.86 -10.85 -4.86
N PHE A 62 32.74 -10.40 -4.25
CA PHE A 62 31.86 -11.25 -3.45
C PHE A 62 30.60 -11.62 -4.23
N GLU A 63 30.33 -12.93 -4.34
CA GLU A 63 29.04 -13.38 -4.85
C GLU A 63 27.96 -13.27 -3.77
N PRO A 64 26.75 -12.81 -4.11
CA PRO A 64 25.61 -12.83 -3.21
C PRO A 64 25.22 -14.26 -2.86
N ASN A 65 25.04 -14.52 -1.56
CA ASN A 65 24.51 -15.80 -1.09
C ASN A 65 23.06 -16.03 -1.55
N GLY A 66 22.58 -17.27 -1.43
CA GLY A 66 21.24 -17.66 -1.86
C GLY A 66 20.13 -16.83 -1.24
N TRP A 67 20.27 -16.43 0.04
CA TRP A 67 19.31 -15.55 0.71
C TRP A 67 19.27 -14.15 0.10
N ALA A 68 20.43 -13.57 -0.22
CA ALA A 68 20.50 -12.26 -0.88
C ALA A 68 19.88 -12.28 -2.27
N LYS A 69 20.02 -13.39 -3.01
CA LYS A 69 19.33 -13.65 -4.30
C LYS A 69 17.82 -13.72 -4.12
N LEU A 70 17.33 -14.55 -3.19
CA LEU A 70 15.90 -14.68 -2.93
C LEU A 70 15.25 -13.35 -2.49
N ARG A 71 15.88 -12.68 -1.52
CA ARG A 71 15.42 -11.38 -1.01
C ARG A 71 15.42 -10.31 -2.09
N TYR A 72 16.34 -10.37 -3.04
CA TYR A 72 16.34 -9.46 -4.19
C TYR A 72 15.17 -9.77 -5.13
N LEU A 73 14.93 -11.02 -5.47
CA LEU A 73 13.84 -11.42 -6.37
C LEU A 73 12.45 -11.05 -5.85
N TYR A 74 12.21 -11.25 -4.55
CA TYR A 74 10.90 -11.02 -3.91
C TYR A 74 10.90 -9.78 -3.00
N ARG A 75 11.80 -8.83 -3.23
CA ARG A 75 12.02 -7.71 -2.30
C ARG A 75 10.77 -6.87 -2.09
N GLU A 76 9.99 -6.69 -3.15
CA GLU A 76 8.78 -5.87 -3.16
C GLU A 76 7.64 -6.59 -2.43
N GLU A 77 7.44 -7.88 -2.72
CA GLU A 77 6.46 -8.72 -2.04
C GLU A 77 6.79 -8.85 -0.54
N LEU A 78 8.07 -9.01 -0.18
CA LEU A 78 8.50 -9.01 1.22
C LEU A 78 8.22 -7.66 1.90
N ALA A 79 8.40 -6.54 1.19
CA ALA A 79 8.07 -5.22 1.72
C ALA A 79 6.56 -5.05 1.94
N GLU A 80 5.73 -5.50 1.01
CA GLU A 80 4.27 -5.52 1.14
C GLU A 80 3.77 -6.43 2.27
N PHE A 81 4.42 -7.60 2.43
CA PHE A 81 4.19 -8.51 3.54
C PHE A 81 4.46 -7.82 4.88
N PHE A 82 5.67 -7.26 5.07
CA PHE A 82 6.04 -6.63 6.34
C PHE A 82 5.31 -5.31 6.60
N GLY A 83 4.98 -4.56 5.54
CA GLY A 83 4.16 -3.36 5.66
C GLY A 83 2.76 -3.71 6.18
N THR A 84 2.07 -4.65 5.54
CA THR A 84 0.72 -5.06 5.99
C THR A 84 0.76 -5.79 7.34
N PHE A 85 1.83 -6.53 7.61
CA PHE A 85 2.11 -7.12 8.93
C PHE A 85 2.14 -6.04 10.02
N LEU A 86 2.86 -4.93 9.82
CA LEU A 86 2.93 -3.84 10.80
C LEU A 86 1.55 -3.20 11.02
N ILE A 87 0.75 -3.02 9.97
CA ILE A 87 -0.63 -2.52 10.11
C ILE A 87 -1.41 -3.39 11.11
N LEU A 88 -1.31 -4.71 11.00
CA LEU A 88 -2.07 -5.64 11.84
C LEU A 88 -1.48 -5.85 13.24
N ILE A 89 -0.15 -5.80 13.39
CA ILE A 89 0.48 -5.85 14.72
C ILE A 89 -0.05 -4.71 15.59
N PHE A 90 -0.03 -3.48 15.07
CA PHE A 90 -0.53 -2.32 15.81
C PHE A 90 -2.06 -2.32 15.89
N GLY A 91 -2.73 -2.61 14.78
CA GLY A 91 -4.19 -2.57 14.69
C GLY A 91 -4.89 -3.63 15.53
N ALA A 92 -4.65 -4.92 15.27
CA ALA A 92 -5.28 -5.97 16.07
C ALA A 92 -4.76 -5.96 17.52
N GLY A 93 -3.51 -5.55 17.74
CA GLY A 93 -2.93 -5.40 19.08
C GLY A 93 -3.67 -4.37 19.92
N VAL A 94 -3.98 -3.19 19.35
CA VAL A 94 -4.74 -2.16 20.09
C VAL A 94 -6.19 -2.58 20.31
N GLU A 95 -6.84 -3.27 19.37
CA GLU A 95 -8.20 -3.75 19.59
C GLU A 95 -8.26 -4.79 20.70
N CYS A 96 -7.26 -5.67 20.77
CA CYS A 96 -7.12 -6.60 21.89
C CYS A 96 -7.00 -5.84 23.22
N GLN A 97 -6.13 -4.83 23.27
CA GLN A 97 -5.87 -4.07 24.49
C GLN A 97 -7.05 -3.19 24.93
N VAL A 98 -7.74 -2.56 23.98
CA VAL A 98 -8.85 -1.63 24.25
C VAL A 98 -10.16 -2.37 24.47
N ASN A 99 -10.39 -3.56 23.90
CA ASN A 99 -11.69 -4.22 24.05
C ASN A 99 -11.69 -5.33 25.11
N MET A 100 -10.55 -5.98 25.36
CA MET A 100 -10.43 -6.97 26.44
C MET A 100 -10.09 -6.30 27.77
N HIS A 101 -11.00 -5.49 28.29
CA HIS A 101 -10.90 -4.94 29.64
C HIS A 101 -11.16 -6.06 30.67
N TYR A 102 -10.11 -6.75 31.12
CA TYR A 102 -10.28 -7.81 32.11
C TYR A 102 -9.61 -7.50 33.46
N HIS A 103 -10.46 -7.52 34.50
CA HIS A 103 -10.25 -7.36 35.95
C HIS A 103 -9.34 -6.23 36.43
N SER A 104 -9.95 -5.25 37.11
CA SER A 104 -9.34 -4.49 38.21
C SER A 104 -8.45 -5.42 39.02
N SER A 105 -7.13 -5.32 38.84
CA SER A 105 -6.25 -5.86 39.85
C SER A 105 -6.38 -4.91 41.05
N ALA A 106 -6.16 -5.40 42.27
CA ALA A 106 -6.07 -4.54 43.45
C ALA A 106 -4.99 -3.44 43.31
N THR A 107 -4.15 -3.49 42.27
CA THR A 107 -3.02 -2.61 42.00
C THR A 107 -3.12 -1.83 40.68
N ARG A 108 -4.13 -2.06 39.84
CA ARG A 108 -4.29 -1.40 38.53
C ARG A 108 -5.76 -1.22 38.17
N ASP A 109 -6.14 0.05 37.96
CA ASP A 109 -7.46 0.41 37.44
C ASP A 109 -7.54 0.07 35.95
N VAL A 110 -8.35 -0.93 35.63
CA VAL A 110 -8.49 -1.49 34.28
C VAL A 110 -9.47 -0.69 33.42
N SER A 111 -10.26 0.21 34.02
CA SER A 111 -11.11 1.15 33.29
C SER A 111 -10.31 2.19 32.47
N ALA A 112 -8.99 2.23 32.64
CA ALA A 112 -8.09 3.22 32.05
C ALA A 112 -7.28 2.73 30.82
N TYR A 113 -7.48 1.50 30.31
CA TYR A 113 -6.59 0.94 29.27
C TYR A 113 -6.85 1.37 27.82
N GLY A 114 -7.92 2.13 27.57
CA GLY A 114 -8.02 2.96 26.37
C GLY A 114 -9.43 3.29 25.94
N SER A 115 -9.53 3.98 24.80
CA SER A 115 -10.78 4.39 24.18
C SER A 115 -10.79 4.06 22.70
N TYR A 116 -11.97 4.17 22.07
CA TYR A 116 -12.10 4.05 20.62
C TYR A 116 -11.06 4.92 19.87
N PHE A 117 -10.82 6.14 20.35
CA PHE A 117 -9.83 7.06 19.77
C PHE A 117 -8.39 6.54 19.87
N GLN A 118 -8.01 5.92 20.99
CA GLN A 118 -6.70 5.26 21.13
C GLN A 118 -6.54 4.13 20.10
N GLY A 119 -7.61 3.37 19.85
CA GLY A 119 -7.66 2.40 18.76
C GLY A 119 -7.28 3.05 17.43
N ARG A 120 -7.97 4.13 17.06
CA ARG A 120 -7.74 4.82 15.78
C ARG A 120 -6.32 5.39 15.66
N LEU A 121 -5.75 5.91 16.75
CA LEU A 121 -4.35 6.37 16.81
C LEU A 121 -3.37 5.25 16.49
N ALA A 122 -3.52 4.08 17.10
CA ALA A 122 -2.60 2.96 16.86
C ALA A 122 -2.77 2.35 15.46
N TRP A 123 -4.00 2.26 14.92
CA TRP A 123 -4.21 1.87 13.53
C TRP A 123 -3.51 2.83 12.55
N ALA A 124 -3.66 4.14 12.77
CA ALA A 124 -2.97 5.16 11.97
C ALA A 124 -1.45 5.04 12.09
N ALA A 125 -0.92 4.80 13.29
CA ALA A 125 0.50 4.58 13.52
C ALA A 125 1.02 3.34 12.78
N GLY A 126 0.26 2.25 12.78
CA GLY A 126 0.58 1.04 12.02
C GLY A 126 0.71 1.30 10.52
N VAL A 127 -0.18 2.11 9.94
CA VAL A 127 -0.10 2.51 8.52
C VAL A 127 1.11 3.40 8.24
N ALA A 128 1.45 4.33 9.13
CA ALA A 128 2.66 5.14 8.98
C ALA A 128 3.93 4.28 9.06
N MET A 129 4.02 3.36 10.03
CA MET A 129 5.14 2.42 10.14
C MET A 129 5.26 1.54 8.90
N ALA A 130 4.12 1.06 8.37
CA ALA A 130 4.09 0.30 7.12
C ALA A 130 4.66 1.12 5.95
N GLY A 131 4.24 2.38 5.80
CA GLY A 131 4.73 3.28 4.77
C GLY A 131 6.23 3.55 4.89
N TRP A 132 6.76 3.76 6.10
CA TRP A 132 8.21 3.93 6.30
C TRP A 132 9.00 2.64 6.04
N ALA A 133 8.47 1.48 6.43
CA ALA A 133 9.14 0.19 6.27
C ALA A 133 9.17 -0.29 4.81
N SER A 134 8.13 0.01 4.02
CA SER A 134 7.92 -0.56 2.68
C SER A 134 7.99 0.47 1.53
N GLY A 135 7.75 1.75 1.80
CA GLY A 135 7.59 2.80 0.79
C GLY A 135 8.81 2.96 -0.13
N GLY A 136 10.02 2.88 0.44
CA GLY A 136 11.27 2.95 -0.34
C GLY A 136 11.61 1.69 -1.14
N VAL A 137 10.81 0.63 -1.06
CA VAL A 137 11.06 -0.67 -1.70
C VAL A 137 9.96 -1.03 -2.69
N SER A 138 8.70 -1.15 -2.23
CA SER A 138 7.55 -1.54 -3.06
C SER A 138 6.68 -0.35 -3.50
N GLY A 139 6.92 0.85 -2.96
CA GLY A 139 5.98 1.97 -3.00
C GLY A 139 4.98 1.96 -1.82
N GLY A 140 5.00 0.91 -1.00
CA GLY A 140 4.22 0.82 0.23
C GLY A 140 2.70 0.85 0.01
N HIS A 141 2.20 0.00 -0.90
CA HIS A 141 0.77 -0.07 -1.15
C HIS A 141 0.02 -0.58 0.09
N CYS A 142 0.51 -1.71 0.64
CA CYS A 142 -0.01 -2.41 1.82
C CYS A 142 -1.53 -2.61 1.83
N ASN A 143 -2.17 -2.54 0.65
CA ASN A 143 -3.61 -2.48 0.47
C ASN A 143 -3.97 -2.87 -0.99
N PRO A 144 -4.83 -3.88 -1.20
CA PRO A 144 -5.32 -4.26 -2.52
C PRO A 144 -6.03 -3.13 -3.27
N SER A 145 -6.85 -2.31 -2.59
CA SER A 145 -7.57 -1.18 -3.18
C SER A 145 -6.59 -0.13 -3.74
N VAL A 146 -5.50 0.13 -3.02
CA VAL A 146 -4.42 1.03 -3.46
C VAL A 146 -3.68 0.43 -4.65
N THR A 147 -3.36 -0.86 -4.59
CA THR A 147 -2.69 -1.58 -5.69
C THR A 147 -3.51 -1.53 -6.98
N VAL A 148 -4.83 -1.75 -6.90
CA VAL A 148 -5.74 -1.67 -8.04
C VAL A 148 -5.84 -0.25 -8.58
N ALA A 149 -6.02 0.75 -7.72
CA ALA A 149 -6.08 2.15 -8.15
C ALA A 149 -4.80 2.59 -8.87
N LEU A 150 -3.62 2.30 -8.32
CA LEU A 150 -2.34 2.63 -8.96
C LEU A 150 -2.14 1.89 -10.29
N THR A 151 -2.68 0.68 -10.42
CA THR A 151 -2.68 -0.08 -11.69
C THR A 151 -3.49 0.62 -12.77
N LEU A 152 -4.64 1.19 -12.40
CA LEU A 152 -5.57 1.83 -13.32
C LEU A 152 -5.12 3.25 -13.72
N PHE A 153 -4.60 4.01 -12.76
CA PHE A 153 -4.39 5.46 -12.91
C PHE A 153 -2.92 5.89 -12.99
N ARG A 154 -1.98 5.08 -12.50
CA ARG A 154 -0.54 5.42 -12.41
C ARG A 154 0.38 4.38 -13.06
N GLY A 155 -0.17 3.43 -13.81
CA GLY A 155 0.59 2.48 -14.62
C GLY A 155 1.32 1.39 -13.83
N PHE A 156 0.90 1.09 -12.59
CA PHE A 156 1.49 -0.04 -11.85
C PHE A 156 1.35 -1.35 -12.64
N PRO A 157 2.39 -2.20 -12.73
CA PRO A 157 2.36 -3.38 -13.58
C PRO A 157 1.28 -4.39 -13.16
N ARG A 158 0.32 -4.67 -14.06
CA ARG A 158 -0.81 -5.58 -13.83
C ARG A 158 -0.39 -6.97 -13.32
N ARG A 159 0.77 -7.46 -13.75
CA ARG A 159 1.31 -8.78 -13.36
C ARG A 159 1.75 -8.84 -11.90
N LYS A 160 2.05 -7.70 -11.29
CA LYS A 160 2.45 -7.59 -9.88
C LYS A 160 1.27 -7.47 -8.92
N VAL A 161 0.06 -7.22 -9.42
CA VAL A 161 -1.14 -7.06 -8.58
C VAL A 161 -1.39 -8.30 -7.71
N VAL A 162 -1.42 -9.49 -8.31
CA VAL A 162 -1.69 -10.73 -7.57
C VAL A 162 -0.57 -11.05 -6.57
N PRO A 163 0.73 -11.03 -6.94
CA PRO A 163 1.82 -11.21 -5.97
C PRO A 163 1.76 -10.24 -4.78
N PHE A 164 1.48 -8.95 -5.03
CA PHE A 164 1.33 -7.94 -3.97
C PHE A 164 0.16 -8.28 -3.04
N VAL A 165 -1.01 -8.58 -3.60
CA VAL A 165 -2.21 -8.95 -2.84
C VAL A 165 -1.98 -10.18 -1.96
N VAL A 166 -1.33 -11.21 -2.50
CA VAL A 166 -0.99 -12.42 -1.75
C VAL A 166 -0.04 -12.08 -0.61
N ALA A 167 1.03 -11.31 -0.88
CA ALA A 167 1.99 -10.93 0.13
C ALA A 167 1.36 -10.08 1.26
N GLN A 168 0.52 -9.10 0.92
CA GLN A 168 -0.25 -8.28 1.87
C GLN A 168 -1.12 -9.16 2.77
N THR A 169 -1.86 -10.10 2.17
CA THR A 169 -2.79 -10.98 2.89
C THR A 169 -2.04 -11.92 3.83
N LEU A 170 -0.93 -12.50 3.38
CA LEU A 170 -0.08 -13.36 4.21
C LEU A 170 0.56 -12.57 5.36
N GLY A 171 1.02 -11.34 5.12
CA GLY A 171 1.56 -10.46 6.16
C GLY A 171 0.55 -10.16 7.24
N ALA A 172 -0.69 -9.81 6.84
CA ALA A 172 -1.81 -9.59 7.75
C ALA A 172 -2.19 -10.86 8.54
N ALA A 173 -2.17 -12.03 7.90
CA ALA A 173 -2.46 -13.31 8.57
C ALA A 173 -1.42 -13.66 9.64
N VAL A 174 -0.13 -13.56 9.31
CA VAL A 174 0.97 -13.86 10.25
C VAL A 174 0.96 -12.88 11.42
N ALA A 175 0.78 -11.58 11.17
CA ALA A 175 0.64 -10.59 12.24
C ALA A 175 -0.52 -10.93 13.19
N SER A 176 -1.67 -11.31 12.63
CA SER A 176 -2.85 -11.66 13.43
C SER A 176 -2.64 -12.91 14.27
N LEU A 177 -1.94 -13.93 13.75
CA LEU A 177 -1.55 -15.11 14.53
C LEU A 177 -0.62 -14.73 15.69
N LEU A 178 0.34 -13.82 15.48
CA LEU A 178 1.23 -13.35 16.55
C LEU A 178 0.49 -12.53 17.61
N VAL A 179 -0.41 -11.63 17.20
CA VAL A 179 -1.25 -10.87 18.14
C VAL A 179 -2.15 -11.82 18.93
N TYR A 180 -2.75 -12.81 18.27
CA TYR A 180 -3.56 -13.84 18.92
C TYR A 180 -2.72 -14.62 19.94
N ALA A 181 -1.55 -15.12 19.54
CA ALA A 181 -0.65 -15.86 20.43
C ALA A 181 -0.22 -15.02 21.65
N ASN A 182 0.09 -13.74 21.44
CA ASN A 182 0.42 -12.81 22.52
C ASN A 182 -0.74 -12.59 23.50
N ASN A 183 -1.98 -12.76 23.05
CA ASN A 183 -3.19 -12.46 23.82
C ASN A 183 -4.04 -13.70 24.17
N VAL A 184 -3.56 -14.92 23.90
CA VAL A 184 -4.37 -16.14 23.98
C VAL A 184 -5.04 -16.32 25.34
N THR A 185 -4.31 -16.10 26.43
CA THR A 185 -4.83 -16.17 27.80
C THR A 185 -5.91 -15.13 28.07
N ASN A 186 -5.75 -13.91 27.54
CA ASN A 186 -6.73 -12.83 27.73
C ASN A 186 -7.99 -13.09 26.91
N ILE A 187 -7.85 -13.61 25.69
CA ILE A 187 -8.96 -14.02 24.83
C ILE A 187 -9.79 -15.11 25.52
N GLU A 188 -9.15 -16.13 26.08
CA GLU A 188 -9.84 -17.22 26.79
C GLU A 188 -10.58 -16.73 28.03
N ARG A 189 -9.96 -15.84 28.80
CA ARG A 189 -10.60 -15.23 29.98
C ARG A 189 -11.77 -14.35 29.61
N PHE A 190 -11.62 -13.51 28.58
CA PHE A 190 -12.68 -12.64 28.08
C PHE A 190 -13.90 -13.46 27.63
N GLN A 191 -13.65 -14.51 26.84
CA GLN A 191 -14.69 -15.41 26.36
C GLN A 191 -15.40 -16.13 27.51
N THR A 192 -14.64 -16.67 28.48
CA THR A 192 -15.24 -17.39 29.62
C THR A 192 -16.07 -16.48 30.52
N ALA A 193 -15.68 -15.22 30.66
CA ALA A 193 -16.38 -14.25 31.51
C ALA A 193 -17.65 -13.66 30.90
N ALA A 194 -17.76 -13.65 29.57
CA ALA A 194 -19.00 -13.31 28.87
C ALA A 194 -20.04 -14.40 29.18
N ALA A 195 -20.88 -14.13 30.19
CA ALA A 195 -21.84 -15.06 30.79
C ALA A 195 -22.62 -15.88 29.74
N GLY A 196 -22.19 -17.12 29.51
CA GLY A 196 -22.84 -18.07 28.60
C GLY A 196 -21.92 -18.69 27.53
N ALA A 197 -20.71 -18.17 27.31
CA ALA A 197 -19.75 -18.81 26.42
C ALA A 197 -19.00 -19.95 27.13
N ILE A 198 -18.97 -21.13 26.50
CA ILE A 198 -18.18 -22.27 26.96
C ILE A 198 -16.69 -21.90 26.86
N ALA A 199 -15.87 -22.28 27.85
CA ALA A 199 -14.43 -22.08 27.78
C ALA A 199 -13.87 -22.67 26.46
N GLY A 200 -13.14 -21.85 25.70
CA GLY A 200 -12.65 -22.22 24.36
C GLY A 200 -13.61 -21.92 23.20
N SER A 201 -14.76 -21.26 23.46
CA SER A 201 -15.69 -20.82 22.42
C SER A 201 -15.04 -19.78 21.50
N ARG A 202 -14.76 -20.16 20.25
CA ARG A 202 -14.20 -19.28 19.21
C ARG A 202 -15.32 -18.76 18.30
N THR A 203 -16.10 -17.80 18.79
CA THR A 203 -17.26 -17.27 18.07
C THR A 203 -16.94 -16.02 17.27
N VAL A 204 -17.63 -15.84 16.13
CA VAL A 204 -17.52 -14.63 15.31
C VAL A 204 -18.50 -13.55 15.75
N LYS A 205 -19.66 -13.94 16.30
CA LYS A 205 -20.69 -13.03 16.80
C LYS A 205 -21.09 -13.32 18.24
N GLY A 206 -21.82 -12.37 18.84
CA GLY A 206 -22.34 -12.45 20.20
C GLY A 206 -21.42 -11.81 21.25
N ALA A 207 -21.90 -11.77 22.50
CA ALA A 207 -21.27 -11.02 23.59
C ALA A 207 -19.85 -11.48 23.95
N GLY A 208 -19.51 -12.75 23.70
CA GLY A 208 -18.17 -13.30 23.90
C GLY A 208 -17.29 -13.29 22.66
N SER A 209 -17.75 -12.75 21.52
CA SER A 209 -16.95 -12.74 20.30
C SER A 209 -15.72 -11.86 20.46
N THR A 210 -14.59 -12.37 20.01
CA THR A 210 -13.32 -11.63 19.92
C THR A 210 -12.84 -11.51 18.48
N ALA A 211 -13.62 -12.02 17.50
CA ALA A 211 -13.26 -11.98 16.09
C ALA A 211 -13.16 -10.53 15.56
N GLY A 212 -14.05 -9.65 16.05
CA GLY A 212 -14.07 -8.23 15.73
C GLY A 212 -12.82 -7.45 16.15
N PHE A 213 -11.93 -8.04 16.97
CA PHE A 213 -10.65 -7.42 17.33
C PHE A 213 -9.60 -7.57 16.22
N PHE A 214 -9.81 -8.51 15.30
CA PHE A 214 -8.84 -8.89 14.27
C PHE A 214 -9.31 -8.43 12.89
N PHE A 215 -10.56 -8.74 12.53
CA PHE A 215 -11.18 -8.32 11.27
C PHE A 215 -12.47 -7.54 11.52
N THR A 216 -13.01 -6.94 10.46
CA THR A 216 -14.18 -6.07 10.58
C THR A 216 -15.50 -6.82 10.56
N LEU A 217 -16.42 -6.35 11.38
CA LEU A 217 -17.82 -6.78 11.42
C LEU A 217 -18.70 -5.54 11.21
N PRO A 218 -19.85 -5.67 10.52
CA PRO A 218 -20.81 -4.58 10.46
C PRO A 218 -21.37 -4.29 11.85
N ALA A 219 -21.69 -3.01 12.11
CA ALA A 219 -22.41 -2.62 13.31
C ALA A 219 -23.76 -3.37 13.42
N PRO A 220 -24.26 -3.63 14.64
CA PRO A 220 -25.56 -4.27 14.82
C PRO A 220 -26.66 -3.52 14.06
N GLU A 221 -27.56 -4.28 13.42
CA GLU A 221 -28.72 -3.76 12.68
C GLU A 221 -28.39 -2.89 11.45
N LEU A 222 -27.11 -2.77 11.07
CA LEU A 222 -26.72 -2.04 9.88
C LEU A 222 -27.14 -2.80 8.62
N SER A 223 -27.90 -2.13 7.73
CA SER A 223 -28.31 -2.71 6.47
C SER A 223 -27.12 -3.00 5.53
N PHE A 224 -27.26 -3.98 4.65
CA PHE A 224 -26.25 -4.29 3.62
C PHE A 224 -25.86 -3.06 2.80
N THR A 225 -26.83 -2.25 2.38
CA THR A 225 -26.61 -1.04 1.58
C THR A 225 -25.84 0.02 2.37
N SER A 226 -26.20 0.22 3.63
CA SER A 226 -25.52 1.18 4.51
C SER A 226 -24.07 0.75 4.78
N ALA A 227 -23.84 -0.53 5.04
CA ALA A 227 -22.51 -1.09 5.22
C ALA A 227 -21.65 -0.92 3.96
N PHE A 228 -22.20 -1.28 2.80
CA PHE A 228 -21.53 -1.11 1.51
C PHE A 228 -21.14 0.36 1.30
N PHE A 229 -22.08 1.30 1.44
CA PHE A 229 -21.81 2.72 1.23
C PHE A 229 -20.76 3.28 2.20
N SER A 230 -20.78 2.85 3.46
CA SER A 230 -19.80 3.27 4.46
C SER A 230 -18.37 2.92 4.06
N GLU A 231 -18.16 1.69 3.59
CA GLU A 231 -16.84 1.19 3.18
C GLU A 231 -16.38 1.82 1.86
N PHE A 232 -17.33 1.99 0.93
CA PHE A 232 -17.13 2.67 -0.34
C PHE A 232 -16.65 4.11 -0.11
N LEU A 233 -17.37 4.86 0.74
CA LEU A 233 -17.07 6.26 1.04
C LEU A 233 -15.71 6.40 1.72
N ALA A 234 -15.44 5.58 2.76
CA ALA A 234 -14.16 5.62 3.46
C ALA A 234 -12.98 5.35 2.52
N THR A 235 -13.12 4.37 1.62
CA THR A 235 -12.05 4.04 0.65
C THR A 235 -11.93 5.07 -0.47
N ALA A 236 -13.03 5.69 -0.89
CA ALA A 236 -13.00 6.79 -1.85
C ALA A 236 -12.21 7.99 -1.30
N ILE A 237 -12.47 8.38 -0.05
CA ILE A 237 -11.71 9.44 0.62
C ILE A 237 -10.23 9.03 0.78
N LEU A 238 -9.94 7.79 1.18
CA LEU A 238 -8.58 7.28 1.25
C LEU A 238 -7.83 7.49 -0.07
N LEU A 239 -8.37 7.00 -1.18
CA LEU A 239 -7.67 7.02 -2.47
C LEU A 239 -7.60 8.41 -3.08
N PHE A 240 -8.63 9.24 -2.88
CA PHE A 240 -8.58 10.65 -3.27
C PHE A 240 -7.39 11.36 -2.61
N VAL A 241 -7.22 11.19 -1.29
CA VAL A 241 -6.13 11.85 -0.56
C VAL A 241 -4.78 11.19 -0.83
N VAL A 242 -4.70 9.86 -0.99
CA VAL A 242 -3.45 9.17 -1.39
C VAL A 242 -2.92 9.74 -2.70
N PHE A 243 -3.81 9.97 -3.67
CA PHE A 243 -3.42 10.55 -4.96
C PHE A 243 -2.99 12.00 -4.81
N ALA A 244 -3.68 12.78 -3.98
CA ALA A 244 -3.30 14.14 -3.65
C ALA A 244 -1.91 14.23 -3.00
N LEU A 245 -1.60 13.34 -2.06
CA LEU A 245 -0.31 13.30 -1.36
C LEU A 245 0.83 12.78 -2.25
N ALA A 246 0.51 12.05 -3.31
CA ALA A 246 1.49 11.56 -4.28
C ALA A 246 1.76 12.56 -5.42
N ASP A 247 0.85 13.51 -5.66
CA ASP A 247 0.94 14.47 -6.76
C ASP A 247 2.02 15.53 -6.52
N THR A 248 3.09 15.48 -7.32
CA THR A 248 4.19 16.44 -7.30
C THR A 248 3.81 17.84 -7.79
N ALA A 249 2.70 18.00 -8.53
CA ALA A 249 2.20 19.28 -8.99
C ALA A 249 1.26 19.96 -7.95
N ASN A 250 0.96 19.28 -6.84
CA ASN A 250 0.16 19.79 -5.74
C ASN A 250 1.04 19.92 -4.46
N LEU A 251 0.44 19.93 -3.27
CA LEU A 251 1.13 20.03 -1.99
C LEU A 251 1.64 18.65 -1.51
N LYS A 252 2.58 18.08 -2.28
CA LYS A 252 3.26 16.84 -1.90
C LYS A 252 4.04 17.02 -0.59
N PRO A 253 3.94 16.11 0.39
CA PRO A 253 4.77 16.14 1.59
C PRO A 253 6.26 16.06 1.25
N PRO A 254 7.15 16.68 2.06
CA PRO A 254 8.58 16.50 1.94
C PRO A 254 8.99 15.02 1.85
N HIS A 255 10.10 14.75 1.16
CA HIS A 255 10.56 13.38 0.98
C HIS A 255 10.74 12.66 2.34
N GLY A 256 10.14 11.48 2.48
CA GLY A 256 10.18 10.69 3.70
C GLY A 256 9.11 11.02 4.74
N THR A 257 8.31 12.09 4.58
CA THR A 257 7.23 12.43 5.52
C THR A 257 5.84 12.01 5.04
N GLN A 258 5.71 11.48 3.83
CA GLN A 258 4.45 10.96 3.29
C GLN A 258 3.77 9.91 4.21
N PRO A 259 4.49 8.98 4.89
CA PRO A 259 3.86 8.08 5.85
C PRO A 259 3.24 8.79 7.07
N PHE A 260 3.78 9.93 7.50
CA PHE A 260 3.16 10.76 8.53
C PHE A 260 1.90 11.48 8.02
N ALA A 261 1.88 11.93 6.76
CA ALA A 261 0.63 12.42 6.17
C ALA A 261 -0.44 11.31 6.12
N MET A 262 -0.05 10.07 5.81
CA MET A 262 -0.95 8.92 5.86
C MET A 262 -1.47 8.64 7.28
N PHE A 263 -0.66 8.81 8.33
CA PHE A 263 -1.15 8.75 9.72
C PHE A 263 -2.36 9.67 9.93
N ILE A 264 -2.26 10.93 9.48
CA ILE A 264 -3.33 11.92 9.66
C ILE A 264 -4.58 11.49 8.89
N VAL A 265 -4.43 11.02 7.65
CA VAL A 265 -5.55 10.54 6.82
C VAL A 265 -6.27 9.37 7.49
N LEU A 266 -5.51 8.36 7.94
CA LEU A 266 -6.10 7.16 8.53
C LEU A 266 -6.71 7.43 9.90
N LEU A 267 -6.11 8.31 10.69
CA LEU A 267 -6.70 8.78 11.95
C LEU A 267 -8.04 9.48 11.68
N GLY A 268 -8.08 10.38 10.70
CA GLY A 268 -9.29 11.09 10.29
C GLY A 268 -10.39 10.13 9.84
N ILE A 269 -10.09 9.19 8.94
CA ILE A 269 -11.06 8.19 8.45
C ILE A 269 -11.55 7.32 9.62
N GLY A 270 -10.65 6.78 10.44
CA GLY A 270 -11.03 5.90 11.55
C GLY A 270 -11.89 6.61 12.61
N ALA A 271 -11.59 7.89 12.89
CA ALA A 271 -12.31 8.70 13.85
C ALA A 271 -13.67 9.22 13.35
N SER A 272 -13.86 9.35 12.03
CA SER A 272 -15.08 9.95 11.44
C SER A 272 -15.99 8.95 10.72
N LEU A 273 -15.44 7.92 10.10
CA LEU A 273 -16.17 6.96 9.26
C LEU A 273 -16.10 5.52 9.79
N GLY A 274 -15.52 5.33 10.98
CA GLY A 274 -15.18 3.99 11.44
C GLY A 274 -16.24 3.22 12.21
N TYR A 275 -17.30 3.88 12.67
CA TYR A 275 -18.31 3.25 13.53
C TYR A 275 -19.10 2.14 12.82
N ASN A 276 -19.54 2.38 11.59
CA ASN A 276 -20.47 1.50 10.88
C ASN A 276 -19.85 0.15 10.52
N THR A 277 -18.63 0.15 9.99
CA THR A 277 -18.00 -1.06 9.41
C THR A 277 -16.59 -1.32 9.93
N GLY A 278 -16.06 -0.47 10.82
CA GLY A 278 -14.66 -0.58 11.26
C GLY A 278 -13.63 -0.16 10.20
N TYR A 279 -14.05 0.55 9.14
CA TYR A 279 -13.21 1.10 8.07
C TYR A 279 -12.16 0.11 7.58
N ALA A 280 -12.61 -1.05 7.09
CA ALA A 280 -11.69 -2.07 6.59
C ALA A 280 -10.74 -1.49 5.53
N ILE A 281 -11.30 -0.79 4.55
CA ILE A 281 -10.73 -0.04 3.40
C ILE A 281 -9.64 -0.79 2.61
N ASN A 282 -9.44 -2.06 2.95
CA ASN A 282 -8.29 -2.89 2.62
C ASN A 282 -8.69 -4.36 2.82
N GLY A 283 -8.93 -5.06 1.70
CA GLY A 283 -9.32 -6.47 1.70
C GLY A 283 -8.29 -7.40 2.33
N ALA A 284 -6.98 -7.10 2.24
CA ALA A 284 -5.93 -7.91 2.84
C ALA A 284 -5.91 -7.77 4.38
N ARG A 285 -6.13 -6.54 4.89
CA ARG A 285 -6.25 -6.23 6.32
C ARG A 285 -7.45 -6.90 6.98
N ASP A 286 -8.45 -7.31 6.19
CA ASP A 286 -9.62 -8.02 6.69
C ASP A 286 -9.53 -9.54 6.45
N THR A 287 -9.03 -9.97 5.29
CA THR A 287 -8.93 -11.40 4.92
C THR A 287 -7.80 -12.12 5.65
N GLY A 288 -6.65 -11.47 5.84
CA GLY A 288 -5.52 -12.07 6.55
C GLY A 288 -5.90 -12.52 7.97
N PRO A 289 -6.49 -11.64 8.79
CA PRO A 289 -6.95 -12.04 10.12
C PRO A 289 -8.08 -13.09 10.11
N ARG A 290 -8.95 -13.12 9.09
CA ARG A 290 -9.92 -14.22 8.94
C ARG A 290 -9.24 -15.57 8.73
N ILE A 291 -8.19 -15.62 7.89
CA ILE A 291 -7.38 -16.84 7.72
C ILE A 291 -6.77 -17.24 9.07
N ALA A 292 -6.17 -16.30 9.78
CA ALA A 292 -5.56 -16.56 11.09
C ALA A 292 -6.58 -17.13 12.09
N LEU A 293 -7.75 -16.49 12.22
CA LEU A 293 -8.80 -16.93 13.14
C LEU A 293 -9.44 -18.26 12.73
N TRP A 294 -9.59 -18.51 11.43
CA TRP A 294 -10.02 -19.82 10.93
C TRP A 294 -9.07 -20.94 11.38
N LEU A 295 -7.75 -20.72 11.28
CA LEU A 295 -6.73 -21.68 11.69
C LEU A 295 -6.71 -21.95 13.19
N VAL A 296 -7.08 -20.98 14.03
CA VAL A 296 -7.13 -21.14 15.51
C VAL A 296 -8.52 -21.51 16.03
N GLY A 297 -9.43 -21.91 15.15
CA GLY A 297 -10.67 -22.61 15.53
C GLY A 297 -11.95 -21.77 15.50
N TYR A 298 -11.98 -20.56 14.93
CA TYR A 298 -13.22 -19.77 14.80
C TYR A 298 -14.22 -20.35 13.78
N GLY A 299 -13.83 -21.42 13.07
CA GLY A 299 -14.70 -22.14 12.15
C GLY A 299 -15.08 -21.32 10.91
N ASN A 300 -16.01 -21.86 10.13
CA ASN A 300 -16.37 -21.29 8.83
C ASN A 300 -17.20 -20.00 8.93
N GLU A 301 -17.68 -19.65 10.12
CA GLU A 301 -18.45 -18.42 10.34
C GLU A 301 -17.64 -17.17 9.96
N VAL A 302 -16.30 -17.21 10.03
CA VAL A 302 -15.43 -16.11 9.59
C VAL A 302 -15.59 -15.78 8.10
N TRP A 303 -16.15 -16.71 7.31
CA TRP A 303 -16.36 -16.56 5.87
C TRP A 303 -17.85 -16.39 5.51
N THR A 304 -18.75 -17.02 6.27
CA THR A 304 -20.16 -17.13 5.89
C THR A 304 -21.05 -16.06 6.51
N HIS A 305 -20.61 -15.38 7.57
CA HIS A 305 -21.43 -14.39 8.25
C HIS A 305 -21.85 -13.24 7.32
N ASP A 306 -23.06 -12.73 7.55
CA ASP A 306 -23.66 -11.60 6.82
C ASP A 306 -23.55 -11.75 5.29
N GLY A 307 -23.88 -12.94 4.77
CA GLY A 307 -23.92 -13.20 3.34
C GLY A 307 -22.57 -13.10 2.64
N GLY A 308 -21.46 -13.41 3.34
CA GLY A 308 -20.11 -13.31 2.79
C GLY A 308 -19.53 -11.90 2.89
N TYR A 309 -19.71 -11.26 4.05
CA TYR A 309 -19.24 -9.88 4.33
C TYR A 309 -17.81 -9.62 3.91
N TRP A 310 -16.91 -10.57 4.16
CA TRP A 310 -15.50 -10.47 3.80
C TRP A 310 -15.28 -10.09 2.33
N PHE A 311 -16.13 -10.55 1.41
CA PHE A 311 -15.97 -10.30 -0.02
C PHE A 311 -16.70 -9.03 -0.46
N TRP A 312 -17.99 -8.90 -0.17
CA TRP A 312 -18.76 -7.80 -0.76
C TRP A 312 -18.44 -6.44 -0.12
N ASN A 313 -17.97 -6.40 1.14
CA ASN A 313 -17.63 -5.14 1.80
C ASN A 313 -16.12 -4.82 1.74
N PRO A 314 -15.21 -5.45 2.50
CA PRO A 314 -13.79 -5.08 2.52
C PRO A 314 -13.06 -5.22 1.18
N TRP A 315 -13.55 -6.07 0.27
CA TRP A 315 -12.99 -6.22 -1.08
C TRP A 315 -13.76 -5.39 -2.11
N LEU A 316 -14.99 -5.79 -2.45
CA LEU A 316 -15.73 -5.20 -3.56
C LEU A 316 -16.04 -3.72 -3.32
N SER A 317 -16.62 -3.38 -2.17
CA SER A 317 -16.95 -1.99 -1.83
C SER A 317 -15.70 -1.11 -1.76
N SER A 318 -14.65 -1.58 -1.07
CA SER A 318 -13.39 -0.84 -0.96
C SER A 318 -12.74 -0.59 -2.32
N ILE A 319 -12.64 -1.61 -3.19
CA ILE A 319 -12.04 -1.44 -4.53
C ILE A 319 -12.84 -0.44 -5.36
N LEU A 320 -14.17 -0.55 -5.37
CA LEU A 320 -15.03 0.37 -6.12
C LEU A 320 -14.91 1.80 -5.57
N GLY A 321 -14.93 1.96 -4.24
CA GLY A 321 -14.72 3.25 -3.58
C GLY A 321 -13.36 3.84 -3.96
N GLY A 322 -12.29 3.05 -3.86
CA GLY A 322 -10.94 3.47 -4.19
C GLY A 322 -10.78 3.92 -5.65
N VAL A 323 -11.39 3.20 -6.59
CA VAL A 323 -11.41 3.58 -8.01
C VAL A 323 -12.15 4.89 -8.21
N VAL A 324 -13.31 5.08 -7.57
CA VAL A 324 -14.07 6.33 -7.67
C VAL A 324 -13.32 7.51 -7.03
N GLY A 325 -12.69 7.31 -5.87
CA GLY A 325 -11.86 8.33 -5.22
C GLY A 325 -10.69 8.78 -6.08
N ALA A 326 -9.94 7.83 -6.63
CA ALA A 326 -8.85 8.08 -7.56
C ALA A 326 -9.33 8.80 -8.83
N ALA A 327 -10.43 8.33 -9.44
CA ALA A 327 -11.02 8.95 -10.61
C ALA A 327 -11.47 10.39 -10.35
N THR A 328 -12.04 10.65 -9.16
CA THR A 328 -12.49 11.98 -8.77
C THR A 328 -11.30 12.93 -8.63
N TYR A 329 -10.20 12.52 -7.99
CA TYR A 329 -9.00 13.35 -7.93
C TYR A 329 -8.46 13.64 -9.33
N ASP A 330 -8.40 12.61 -10.18
CA ASP A 330 -7.86 12.74 -11.53
C ASP A 330 -8.69 13.63 -12.45
N ALA A 331 -10.01 13.52 -12.38
CA ALA A 331 -10.93 14.27 -13.24
C ALA A 331 -10.98 15.76 -12.90
N PHE A 332 -10.78 16.12 -11.63
CA PHE A 332 -11.03 17.50 -11.17
C PHE A 332 -9.77 18.26 -10.75
N LEU A 333 -8.72 17.59 -10.26
CA LEU A 333 -7.55 18.26 -9.66
C LEU A 333 -6.23 17.89 -10.32
N TYR A 334 -6.07 16.64 -10.75
CA TYR A 334 -4.81 16.19 -11.36
C TYR A 334 -4.68 16.69 -12.80
N SER A 335 -3.47 17.08 -13.20
CA SER A 335 -3.16 17.53 -14.57
C SER A 335 -2.11 16.67 -15.29
N GLY A 336 -1.60 15.61 -14.64
CA GLY A 336 -0.58 14.73 -15.21
C GLY A 336 -1.11 13.90 -16.38
N ARG A 337 -0.28 13.74 -17.43
CA ARG A 337 -0.63 13.09 -18.70
C ARG A 337 -0.75 11.56 -18.62
N ASP A 338 -0.27 10.96 -17.54
CA ASP A 338 -0.34 9.54 -17.22
C ASP A 338 -1.75 9.09 -16.80
N SER A 339 -2.57 10.01 -16.28
CA SER A 339 -3.97 9.76 -15.96
C SER A 339 -4.80 9.46 -17.21
N PRO A 340 -5.71 8.45 -17.17
CA PRO A 340 -6.69 8.21 -18.22
C PRO A 340 -7.54 9.44 -18.63
N PHE A 341 -7.78 10.37 -17.71
CA PHE A 341 -8.59 11.58 -17.97
C PHE A 341 -7.83 12.67 -18.74
N ASN A 342 -6.51 12.71 -18.61
CA ASN A 342 -5.66 13.79 -19.11
C ASN A 342 -4.80 13.37 -20.31
N ARG A 343 -5.01 12.16 -20.88
CA ARG A 343 -4.21 11.66 -22.00
C ARG A 343 -4.37 12.58 -23.22
N PRO A 344 -3.30 13.23 -23.71
CA PRO A 344 -3.40 14.10 -24.87
C PRO A 344 -3.79 13.28 -26.10
N LYS A 345 -4.70 13.83 -26.92
CA LYS A 345 -5.01 13.26 -28.24
C LYS A 345 -3.77 13.40 -29.13
N ARG A 346 -3.38 12.33 -29.83
CA ARG A 346 -2.35 12.42 -30.88
C ARG A 346 -2.84 13.37 -31.97
N VAL A 347 -2.27 14.56 -32.05
CA VAL A 347 -2.45 15.44 -33.20
C VAL A 347 -1.62 14.83 -34.33
N ARG A 348 -2.26 14.35 -35.41
CA ARG A 348 -1.52 14.07 -36.65
C ARG A 348 -0.89 15.38 -37.07
N ALA A 349 0.44 15.45 -37.13
CA ALA A 349 1.13 16.59 -37.69
C ALA A 349 0.49 16.89 -39.06
N ALA A 350 -0.09 18.08 -39.21
CA ALA A 350 -0.45 18.56 -40.53
C ALA A 350 0.87 18.63 -41.29
N VAL A 351 1.05 17.73 -42.24
CA VAL A 351 2.06 17.90 -43.28
C VAL A 351 1.62 19.15 -44.02
N SER A 352 2.11 20.32 -43.60
CA SER A 352 2.01 21.54 -44.38
C SER A 352 2.95 21.36 -45.57
N GLY A 353 2.45 20.66 -46.58
CA GLY A 353 3.01 20.64 -47.92
C GLY A 353 2.86 22.03 -48.54
N GLY A 354 3.96 22.78 -48.51
CA GLY A 354 4.28 23.91 -49.38
C GLY A 354 5.79 24.02 -49.29
N GLY A 355 6.56 23.48 -50.23
CA GLY A 355 6.63 23.90 -51.62
C GLY A 355 8.03 24.49 -51.81
N TYR A 356 8.91 23.73 -52.49
CA TYR A 356 10.16 24.09 -53.20
C TYR A 356 10.95 25.32 -52.68
N GLY A 357 12.18 25.23 -52.19
CA GLY A 357 13.35 24.57 -52.79
C GLY A 357 14.46 25.62 -52.89
N LEU A 358 15.37 25.64 -51.91
CA LEU A 358 16.58 26.47 -51.92
C LEU A 358 17.77 25.57 -51.63
N LEU A 359 18.81 25.74 -52.46
CA LEU A 359 20.20 25.24 -52.39
C LEU A 359 20.54 24.08 -53.32
N GLY A 360 21.37 24.40 -54.32
CA GLY A 360 22.08 23.44 -55.15
C GLY A 360 22.66 24.04 -56.44
N THR A 361 23.40 25.14 -56.36
CA THR A 361 24.34 25.51 -57.43
C THR A 361 25.56 24.59 -57.31
N HIS A 362 25.80 23.74 -58.32
CA HIS A 362 27.14 23.29 -58.69
C HIS A 362 27.12 22.82 -60.14
N GLU A 363 27.78 23.61 -61.00
CA GLU A 363 28.33 23.20 -62.29
C GLU A 363 29.55 22.29 -62.11
N ALA A 364 29.79 21.44 -63.11
CA ALA A 364 31.05 20.81 -63.60
C ALA A 364 30.77 19.34 -63.99
N GLU A 365 30.63 19.05 -65.30
CA GLU A 365 31.63 18.35 -66.18
C GLU A 365 31.44 16.82 -66.10
N GLU A 366 31.53 15.97 -67.13
CA GLU A 366 31.99 15.98 -68.52
C GLU A 366 31.36 14.72 -69.20
N ASP A 367 31.45 14.67 -70.54
CA ASP A 367 31.12 13.61 -71.53
C ASP A 367 29.65 13.23 -71.86
#